data_AF-A0A6V7KPP2-F1
#
_entry.id   AF-A0A6V7KPP2-F1
#
_cell.length_a   1.000
_cell.length_b   1.000
_cell.length_c   1.000
_cell.angle_alpha   90.00
_cell.angle_beta   90.00
_cell.angle_gamma   90.00
#
_symmetry.space_group_name_H-M   'P 1'
#
loop_
_entity.id
_entity.type
_entity.pdbx_description
1 polymer ?
#
loop_
_entity_poly.entity_id
_entity_poly.type
_entity_poly.pdbx_seq_one_letter_code
_entity_poly.pdbx_strand_id
1 'polypeptide(L)' 'SSDGPFVWDSREQGYLLSSFFYGYVITQIPFGILAKRFGSKYFLGIGMLINSLFGLLVPISATWGFGWLIVIRFIQGLGE' A
#
# COMPACT_ATOMS: atom_id res chain seq x y z
N SER A 1 4.37 6.01 -27.28
CA SER A 1 4.38 4.84 -26.39
C SER A 1 3.55 5.16 -25.17
N SER A 2 2.45 4.44 -24.97
CA SER A 2 1.41 4.80 -23.99
C SER A 2 1.65 4.18 -22.59
N ASP A 3 2.84 3.62 -22.35
CA ASP A 3 3.12 2.79 -21.17
C ASP A 3 3.94 3.50 -20.06
N GLY A 4 4.09 4.83 -20.16
CA GLY A 4 4.84 5.61 -19.17
C GLY A 4 6.35 5.33 -19.20
N PRO A 5 7.13 5.93 -18.27
CA PRO A 5 8.59 5.81 -18.25
C PRO A 5 9.10 4.47 -17.67
N PHE A 6 8.20 3.61 -17.18
CA PHE A 6 8.57 2.34 -16.54
C PHE A 6 7.94 1.16 -17.31
N VAL A 7 8.78 0.30 -17.87
CA VAL A 7 8.35 -0.90 -18.61
C VAL A 7 8.23 -2.06 -17.63
N TRP A 8 7.08 -2.17 -16.97
CA TRP A 8 6.73 -3.30 -16.09
C TRP A 8 5.91 -4.34 -16.86
N ASP A 9 6.32 -5.61 -16.84
CA ASP A 9 5.55 -6.70 -17.45
C ASP A 9 4.25 -6.97 -16.68
N SER A 10 3.26 -7.60 -17.31
CA SER A 10 2.00 -7.98 -16.67
C SER A 10 2.19 -8.81 -15.39
N ARG A 11 3.25 -9.64 -15.33
CA ARG A 11 3.58 -10.39 -14.11
C ARG A 11 4.00 -9.47 -12.97
N GLU A 12 4.80 -8.45 -13.25
CA GLU A 12 5.25 -7.47 -12.26
C GLU A 12 4.08 -6.62 -11.77
N GLN A 13 3.20 -6.18 -12.66
CA GLN A 13 1.96 -5.51 -12.26
C GLN A 13 1.10 -6.39 -11.33
N GLY A 14 1.03 -7.70 -11.61
CA GLY A 14 0.36 -8.68 -10.75
C GLY A 14 0.98 -8.78 -9.36
N TYR A 15 2.32 -8.82 -9.26
CA TYR A 15 3.00 -8.80 -7.97
C TYR A 15 2.78 -7.50 -7.21
N LEU A 16 2.76 -6.37 -7.92
CA LEU A 16 2.50 -5.07 -7.32
C LEU A 16 1.10 -5.00 -6.70
N LEU A 17 0.08 -5.43 -7.45
CA LEU A 17 -1.29 -5.51 -6.96
C LEU A 17 -1.41 -6.48 -5.77
N SER A 18 -0.77 -7.64 -5.87
CA SER A 18 -0.78 -8.65 -4.82
C SER A 18 -0.15 -8.13 -3.53
N SER A 19 0.97 -7.40 -3.62
CA SER A 19 1.67 -6.83 -2.45
C SER A 19 0.77 -5.89 -1.65
N PHE A 20 0.00 -5.05 -2.33
CA PHE A 20 -0.97 -4.17 -1.72
C PHE A 20 -2.07 -4.96 -1.00
N PHE A 21 -2.67 -5.95 -1.68
CA PHE A 21 -3.71 -6.79 -1.09
C PHE A 21 -3.22 -7.59 0.13
N TYR A 22 -1.99 -8.11 0.09
CA TYR A 22 -1.42 -8.79 1.25
C TYR A 22 -1.31 -7.86 2.47
N GLY A 23 -0.85 -6.62 2.28
CA GLY A 23 -0.83 -5.62 3.35
C GLY A 23 -2.23 -5.39 3.91
N TYR A 24 -3.19 -5.10 3.05
CA TYR A 24 -4.59 -4.84 3.42
C TYR A 24 -5.22 -5.97 4.23
N VAL A 25 -5.07 -7.22 3.80
CA VAL A 25 -5.66 -8.37 4.49
C VAL A 25 -5.04 -8.57 5.88
N ILE A 26 -3.73 -8.32 6.02
CA ILE A 26 -3.03 -8.44 7.31
C ILE A 26 -3.58 -7.45 8.32
N THR A 27 -3.91 -6.23 7.90
CA THR A 27 -4.42 -5.19 8.81
C THR A 27 -5.92 -5.26 9.03
N GLN A 28 -6.73 -5.73 8.08
CA GLN A 28 -8.18 -5.89 8.23
C GLN A 28 -8.59 -6.65 9.51
N ILE A 29 -7.97 -7.80 9.79
CA ILE A 29 -8.29 -8.64 10.95
C ILE A 29 -8.00 -7.93 12.29
N PRO A 30 -6.77 -7.46 12.56
CA PRO A 30 -6.46 -6.76 13.81
C PRO A 30 -7.22 -5.43 13.90
N PHE A 31 -7.38 -4.68 12.82
CA PHE A 31 -8.10 -3.41 12.83
C PHE A 31 -9.57 -3.61 13.21
N GLY A 32 -10.22 -4.70 12.77
CA GLY A 32 -11.56 -5.06 13.22
C GLY A 32 -11.67 -5.32 14.73
N ILE A 33 -10.64 -5.94 15.33
CA ILE A 33 -10.58 -6.18 16.77
C ILE A 33 -10.30 -4.88 17.54
N LEU A 34 -9.31 -4.10 17.09
CA LEU A 34 -8.91 -2.86 17.75
C LEU A 34 -9.97 -1.77 17.61
N ALA A 35 -10.68 -1.68 16.48
CA ALA A 35 -11.79 -0.75 16.29
C ALA A 35 -12.93 -0.99 17.28
N LYS A 36 -13.22 -2.26 17.63
CA LYS A 36 -14.20 -2.60 18.68
C LYS A 36 -13.74 -2.15 20.08
N ARG A 37 -12.43 -2.12 20.33
CA ARG A 37 -11.87 -1.87 21.67
C ARG A 37 -11.53 -0.39 21.93
N PHE A 38 -11.03 0.31 20.93
CA PHE A 38 -10.48 1.67 21.05
C PHE A 38 -11.24 2.72 20.21
N GLY A 39 -12.24 2.29 19.43
CA GLY A 39 -12.99 3.15 18.53
C GLY A 39 -12.32 3.33 17.17
N SER A 40 -13.11 3.24 16.10
CA SER A 40 -12.64 3.25 14.71
C SER A 40 -12.00 4.57 14.26
N LYS A 41 -12.33 5.71 14.90
CA LYS A 41 -11.88 7.04 14.46
C LYS A 41 -10.36 7.22 14.42
N TYR A 42 -9.65 6.72 15.43
CA TYR A 42 -8.19 6.88 15.53
C TYR A 42 -7.49 5.98 14.52
N PHE A 43 -8.01 4.76 14.37
CA PHE A 43 -7.52 3.76 13.45
C PHE A 43 -7.66 4.22 11.99
N LEU A 44 -8.84 4.72 11.62
CA LEU A 44 -9.09 5.31 10.30
C LEU A 44 -8.16 6.50 10.02
N GLY A 45 -7.98 7.40 11.00
CA GLY A 45 -7.09 8.56 10.83
C GLY A 45 -5.63 8.17 10.61
N ILE A 46 -5.11 7.22 11.41
CA ILE A 46 -3.72 6.73 11.27
C ILE A 46 -3.54 6.01 9.93
N GLY A 47 -4.49 5.14 9.55
CA GLY A 47 -4.46 4.44 8.28
C GLY A 47 -4.44 5.40 7.09
N MET A 48 -5.36 6.37 7.05
CA MET A 48 -5.42 7.39 6.01
C MET A 48 -4.13 8.23 5.91
N LEU A 49 -3.52 8.56 7.05
CA LEU A 49 -2.24 9.28 7.07
C LEU A 49 -1.11 8.44 6.48
N ILE A 50 -1.01 7.16 6.85
CA ILE A 50 -0.03 6.23 6.30
C ILE A 50 -0.25 6.06 4.80
N ASN A 51 -1.47 5.75 4.37
CA ASN A 51 -1.80 5.54 2.96
C ASN A 51 -1.48 6.79 2.11
N SER A 52 -1.82 7.98 2.60
CA SER A 52 -1.54 9.26 1.91
C SER A 52 -0.05 9.55 1.83
N LEU A 53 0.69 9.42 2.94
CA LEU A 53 2.13 9.69 2.97
C LEU A 53 2.88 8.76 2.02
N PHE A 54 2.58 7.46 2.07
CA PHE A 54 3.22 6.46 1.21
C PHE A 54 2.76 6.58 -0.24
N GLY A 55 1.55 7.08 -0.50
CA GLY A 55 1.08 7.43 -1.84
C GLY A 55 1.92 8.51 -2.51
N LEU A 56 2.38 9.51 -1.75
CA LEU A 56 3.32 10.52 -2.25
C LEU A 56 4.72 9.95 -2.53
N LEU A 57 5.11 8.87 -1.85
CA LEU A 57 6.40 8.19 -2.05
C LEU A 57 6.43 7.23 -3.24
N VAL A 58 5.27 6.85 -3.78
CA VAL A 58 5.14 5.99 -4.98
C VAL A 58 6.04 6.44 -6.14
N PRO A 59 5.96 7.67 -6.66
CA PRO A 59 6.77 8.08 -7.81
C PRO A 59 8.27 8.02 -7.52
N ILE A 60 8.68 8.34 -6.29
CA ILE A 60 10.08 8.27 -5.87
C ILE A 60 10.54 6.81 -5.84
N SER A 61 9.76 5.93 -5.22
CA SER A 61 10.09 4.49 -5.15
C SER A 61 10.15 3.82 -6.52
N ALA A 62 9.30 4.24 -7.48
CA ALA A 62 9.34 3.73 -8.85
C ALA A 62 10.68 4.04 -9.54
N THR A 63 11.28 5.21 -9.26
CA THR A 63 12.61 5.57 -9.80
C THR A 63 13.76 4.79 -9.16
N TRP A 64 13.59 4.32 -7.91
CA TRP A 64 14.60 3.54 -7.19
C TRP A 64 14.55 2.05 -7.55
N GLY A 65 13.44 1.57 -8.09
CA GLY A 65 13.29 0.22 -8.65
C GLY A 65 12.07 -0.54 -8.12
N PHE A 66 11.83 -1.72 -8.70
CA PHE A 66 10.61 -2.49 -8.45
C PHE A 66 10.42 -2.89 -6.99
N GLY A 67 11.49 -3.34 -6.35
CA GLY A 67 11.45 -3.80 -4.97
C GLY A 67 10.98 -2.71 -4.01
N TRP A 68 11.45 -1.47 -4.22
CA TRP A 68 11.00 -0.31 -3.43
C TRP A 68 9.52 -0.01 -3.65
N LEU A 69 9.07 -0.09 -4.91
CA LEU A 69 7.67 0.11 -5.26
C LEU A 69 6.76 -0.96 -4.63
N ILE A 70 7.19 -2.22 -4.58
CA ILE A 70 6.50 -3.32 -3.87
C ILE A 70 6.39 -3.02 -2.37
N VAL A 71 7.48 -2.59 -1.73
CA VAL A 71 7.49 -2.27 -0.29
C VAL A 71 6.54 -1.11 0.03
N ILE A 72 6.59 -0.02 -0.76
CA ILE A 72 5.66 1.10 -0.59
C ILE A 72 4.22 0.65 -0.76
N ARG A 73 3.91 -0.18 -1.76
CA ARG A 73 2.54 -0.69 -1.97
C ARG A 73 2.05 -1.60 -0.86
N PHE A 74 2.93 -2.47 -0.35
CA PHE A 74 2.60 -3.28 0.81
C PHE A 74 2.24 -2.40 2.02
N ILE A 75 3.03 -1.34 2.30
CA ILE A 75 2.76 -0.43 3.41
C ILE A 75 1.49 0.39 3.19
N GLN A 76 1.20 0.83 1.95
CA GLN A 76 -0.07 1.48 1.63
C GLN A 76 -1.25 0.56 1.92
N GLY A 77 -1.14 -0.73 1.59
CA GLY A 77 -2.14 -1.74 1.91
C GLY A 77 -2.35 -1.86 3.43
N LEU A 78 -1.29 -1.83 4.23
CA LEU A 78 -1.41 -1.84 5.70
C LEU A 78 -2.20 -0.65 6.25
N GLY A 79 -2.09 0.52 5.60
CA GLY A 79 -2.78 1.75 6.01
C GLY A 79 -4.24 1.82 5.54
N GLU A 80 -4.72 0.88 4.74
CA GLU A 80 -6.08 0.86 4.18
C GLU A 80 -7.01 -0.11 4.91
#